data_AF-A0A4Q5YWB9-F1
#
_entry.id   AF-A0A4Q5YWB9-F1
#
_cell.length_a   1.000
_cell.length_b   1.000
_cell.length_c   1.000
_cell.angle_alpha   90.00
_cell.angle_beta   90.00
_cell.angle_gamma   90.00
#
_symmetry.space_group_name_H-M   'P 1'
#
loop_
_entity.id
_entity.type
_entity.pdbx_description
1 polymer ?
#
loop_
_entity_poly.entity_id
_entity_poly.type
_entity_poly.pdbx_seq_one_letter_code
_entity_poly.pdbx_strand_id
1 'polypeptide(L)'
;MKLSSILREVAVLVYFFIFFKGTYVSFPMILYLLFTVGDFGTAQQVFSGIAFVGLIIHFLHPSFKSKTKKLVVNALVFLFLLTPMVQKLFTLPLERFNYRWFLLPAIAFTLLYLASLFFLLQQQQRAKPTNAEMIAADTVNSPQGG
;
A
#
# COMPACT_ATOMS: atom_id res chain seq x y z
N MET A 1 -6.79 -13.49 11.12
CA MET A 1 -6.29 -12.70 9.97
C MET A 1 -4.80 -12.93 9.81
N LYS A 2 -4.26 -12.93 8.58
CA LYS A 2 -2.80 -13.06 8.36
C LYS A 2 -2.08 -11.78 8.79
N LEU A 3 -0.87 -11.88 9.34
CA LEU A 3 -0.07 -10.72 9.81
C LEU A 3 0.07 -9.64 8.74
N SER A 4 0.36 -10.02 7.49
CA SER A 4 0.46 -9.09 6.35
C SER A 4 -0.81 -8.25 6.15
N SER A 5 -1.99 -8.85 6.36
CA SER A 5 -3.25 -8.12 6.26
C SER A 5 -3.43 -7.15 7.43
N ILE A 6 -3.12 -7.57 8.66
CA ILE A 6 -3.21 -6.70 9.85
C ILE A 6 -2.31 -5.48 9.70
N LEU A 7 -1.04 -5.68 9.33
CA LEU A 7 -0.08 -4.58 9.10
C LEU A 7 -0.60 -3.59 8.06
N ARG A 8 -1.21 -4.09 6.98
CA ARG A 8 -1.79 -3.23 5.93
C ARG A 8 -2.98 -2.42 6.44
N GLU A 9 -3.90 -3.03 7.17
CA GLU A 9 -5.06 -2.31 7.72
C GLU A 9 -4.61 -1.23 8.71
N VAL A 10 -3.64 -1.55 9.58
CA VAL A 10 -3.03 -0.57 10.48
C VAL A 10 -2.32 0.54 9.69
N ALA A 11 -1.61 0.21 8.60
CA ALA A 11 -0.99 1.21 7.75
C ALA A 11 -2.05 2.17 7.15
N VAL A 12 -3.15 1.66 6.61
CA VAL A 12 -4.23 2.50 6.04
C VAL A 12 -4.92 3.34 7.11
N LEU A 13 -5.07 2.83 8.34
CA LEU A 13 -5.54 3.66 9.44
C LEU A 13 -4.56 4.80 9.74
N VAL A 14 -3.26 4.51 9.86
CA VAL A 14 -2.21 5.52 10.06
C VAL A 14 -2.20 6.54 8.91
N TYR A 15 -2.47 6.12 7.68
CA TYR A 15 -2.58 6.99 6.51
C TYR A 15 -3.65 8.08 6.70
N PHE A 16 -4.80 7.75 7.29
CA PHE A 16 -5.84 8.75 7.59
C PHE A 16 -5.42 9.77 8.66
N PHE A 17 -4.48 9.38 9.54
CA PHE A 17 -3.88 10.26 10.54
C PHE A 17 -2.66 11.04 10.03
N ILE A 18 -2.38 11.04 8.72
CA ILE A 18 -1.42 11.98 8.14
C ILE A 18 -2.13 13.34 8.04
N PHE A 19 -1.55 14.38 8.65
CA PHE A 19 -2.09 15.74 8.57
C PHE A 19 -1.18 16.63 7.75
N PHE A 20 -1.77 17.40 6.84
CA PHE A 20 -1.10 18.50 6.18
C PHE A 20 -1.24 19.76 7.02
N LYS A 21 -0.13 20.43 7.32
CA LYS A 21 -0.17 21.72 8.02
C LYS A 21 -0.68 22.80 7.05
N GLY A 22 -1.91 23.23 7.24
CA GLY A 22 -2.44 24.42 6.58
C GLY A 22 -1.94 25.71 7.24
N THR A 23 -2.31 26.85 6.67
CA THR A 23 -2.00 28.18 7.25
C THR A 23 -2.69 28.39 8.59
N TYR A 24 -3.91 27.84 8.76
CA TYR A 24 -4.75 28.07 9.94
C TYR A 24 -5.09 26.78 10.70
N VAL A 25 -5.20 25.63 10.02
CA VAL A 25 -5.62 24.36 10.62
C VAL A 25 -4.85 23.20 9.97
N SER A 26 -4.50 22.19 10.77
CA SER A 26 -3.98 20.92 10.25
C SER A 26 -5.11 20.12 9.62
N PHE A 27 -4.94 19.73 8.35
CA PHE A 27 -5.98 19.04 7.59
C PHE A 27 -5.65 17.54 7.47
N PRO A 28 -6.49 16.64 8.03
CA PRO A 28 -6.24 15.21 7.94
C PRO A 28 -6.38 14.71 6.50
N MET A 29 -5.60 13.68 6.15
CA MET A 29 -5.50 13.13 4.80
C MET A 29 -6.87 12.74 4.24
N ILE A 30 -7.74 12.15 5.03
CA ILE A 30 -9.07 11.74 4.55
C ILE A 30 -9.93 12.94 4.11
N LEU A 31 -9.92 14.02 4.90
CA LEU A 31 -10.63 15.25 4.52
C LEU A 31 -9.94 15.89 3.32
N TYR A 32 -8.61 15.91 3.30
CA TYR A 32 -7.83 16.37 2.13
C TYR A 32 -8.32 15.70 0.85
N LEU A 33 -8.39 14.38 0.81
CA LEU A 33 -8.85 13.66 -0.36
C LEU A 33 -10.29 14.00 -0.75
N LEU A 34 -11.21 14.04 0.22
CA LEU A 34 -12.63 14.32 -0.02
C LEU A 34 -12.85 15.72 -0.63
N PHE A 35 -12.21 16.74 -0.07
CA PHE A 35 -12.39 18.10 -0.56
C PHE A 35 -11.65 18.35 -1.86
N THR A 36 -10.43 17.83 -2.00
CA THR A 36 -9.60 18.06 -3.18
C THR A 36 -10.08 17.28 -4.40
N VAL A 37 -10.75 16.13 -4.25
CA VAL A 37 -11.30 15.41 -5.40
C VAL A 37 -12.45 16.19 -6.09
N GLY A 38 -13.16 17.03 -5.34
CA GLY A 38 -14.24 17.89 -5.85
C GLY A 38 -13.76 19.24 -6.41
N ASP A 39 -12.47 19.56 -6.28
CA ASP A 39 -11.88 20.82 -6.74
C ASP A 39 -11.36 20.69 -8.18
N PHE A 40 -12.29 20.77 -9.14
CA PHE A 40 -12.03 20.45 -10.54
C PHE A 40 -11.03 21.40 -11.22
N GLY A 41 -10.12 20.83 -12.00
CA GLY A 41 -9.16 21.58 -12.82
C GLY A 41 -7.83 21.88 -12.13
N THR A 42 -7.62 21.35 -10.92
CA THR A 42 -6.35 21.50 -10.20
C THR A 42 -5.47 20.25 -10.36
N ALA A 43 -4.15 20.43 -10.31
CA ALA A 43 -3.23 19.28 -10.32
C ALA A 43 -3.45 18.40 -9.07
N GLN A 44 -3.74 19.03 -7.93
CA GLN A 44 -4.00 18.39 -6.65
C GLN A 44 -5.19 17.42 -6.71
N GLN A 45 -6.20 17.76 -7.50
CA GLN A 45 -7.35 16.88 -7.77
C GLN A 45 -6.92 15.54 -8.35
N VAL A 46 -6.03 15.55 -9.36
CA VAL A 46 -5.59 14.33 -10.05
C VAL A 46 -4.90 13.39 -9.07
N PHE A 47 -3.96 13.88 -8.26
CA PHE A 47 -3.26 13.07 -7.26
C PHE A 47 -4.21 12.56 -6.17
N SER A 48 -5.16 13.40 -5.73
CA SER A 48 -6.17 12.99 -4.75
C SER A 48 -7.12 11.92 -5.32
N GLY A 49 -7.51 12.05 -6.59
CA GLY A 49 -8.31 11.06 -7.31
C GLY A 49 -7.60 9.72 -7.44
N ILE A 50 -6.31 9.70 -7.77
CA ILE A 50 -5.51 8.47 -7.81
C ILE A 50 -5.48 7.78 -6.44
N ALA A 51 -5.22 8.52 -5.36
CA ALA A 51 -5.27 7.97 -4.01
C ALA A 51 -6.67 7.47 -3.64
N PHE A 52 -7.73 8.17 -4.06
CA PHE A 52 -9.11 7.74 -3.82
C PHE A 52 -9.41 6.41 -4.52
N VAL A 53 -8.97 6.23 -5.77
CA VAL A 53 -9.03 4.94 -6.47
C VAL A 53 -8.26 3.87 -5.70
N GLY A 54 -7.09 4.21 -5.14
CA GLY A 54 -6.31 3.31 -4.28
C GLY A 54 -7.11 2.85 -3.04
N LEU A 55 -7.78 3.78 -2.35
CA LEU A 55 -8.65 3.47 -1.21
C LEU A 55 -9.84 2.61 -1.61
N ILE A 56 -10.50 2.92 -2.73
CA ILE A 56 -11.61 2.11 -3.26
C ILE A 56 -11.12 0.68 -3.50
N ILE A 57 -10.00 0.49 -4.21
CA ILE A 57 -9.43 -0.84 -4.47
C ILE A 57 -9.09 -1.56 -3.15
N HIS A 58 -8.56 -0.85 -2.15
CA HIS A 58 -8.28 -1.42 -0.83
C HIS A 58 -9.56 -1.93 -0.14
N PHE A 59 -10.60 -1.12 -0.08
CA PHE A 59 -11.85 -1.44 0.62
C PHE A 59 -12.75 -2.42 -0.13
N LEU A 60 -12.72 -2.45 -1.46
CA LEU A 60 -13.41 -3.49 -2.25
C LEU A 60 -12.81 -4.89 -2.03
N HIS A 61 -11.68 -4.96 -1.30
CA HIS A 61 -11.00 -6.18 -0.85
C HIS A 61 -11.05 -7.32 -1.88
N PRO A 62 -10.50 -7.11 -3.10
CA PRO A 62 -10.78 -8.01 -4.19
C PRO A 62 -10.21 -9.39 -3.86
N SER A 63 -11.06 -10.41 -3.92
CA SER A 63 -10.68 -11.80 -3.63
C SER A 63 -9.89 -12.37 -4.80
N PHE A 64 -8.62 -11.97 -4.90
CA PHE A 64 -7.74 -12.49 -5.93
C PHE A 64 -7.36 -13.94 -5.59
N LYS A 65 -7.82 -14.88 -6.42
CA LYS A 65 -7.41 -16.30 -6.34
C LYS A 65 -5.90 -16.47 -6.54
N SER A 66 -5.29 -15.66 -7.41
CA SER A 66 -3.84 -15.67 -7.63
C SER A 66 -3.12 -14.84 -6.57
N LYS A 67 -2.18 -15.48 -5.87
CA LYS A 67 -1.32 -14.81 -4.89
C LYS A 67 -0.51 -13.68 -5.55
N THR A 68 0.06 -13.91 -6.73
CA THR A 68 0.84 -12.89 -7.46
C THR A 68 -0.02 -11.67 -7.78
N LYS A 69 -1.25 -11.86 -8.28
CA LYS A 69 -2.18 -10.75 -8.55
C LYS A 69 -2.48 -9.96 -7.27
N LYS A 70 -2.68 -10.65 -6.14
CA LYS A 70 -2.87 -9.99 -4.83
C LYS A 70 -1.67 -9.11 -4.44
N LEU A 71 -0.45 -9.58 -4.66
CA LEU A 71 0.76 -8.79 -4.37
C LEU A 71 0.85 -7.55 -5.25
N VAL A 72 0.67 -7.72 -6.57
CA VAL A 72 0.72 -6.62 -7.55
C VAL A 72 -0.33 -5.56 -7.21
N VAL A 73 -1.57 -5.97 -6.93
CA VAL A 73 -2.64 -5.02 -6.61
C VAL A 73 -2.36 -4.30 -5.29
N ASN A 74 -1.87 -4.99 -4.27
CA ASN A 74 -1.49 -4.33 -3.02
C ASN A 74 -0.35 -3.31 -3.20
N ALA A 75 0.62 -3.61 -4.08
CA ALA A 75 1.69 -2.69 -4.43
C ALA A 75 1.17 -1.49 -5.23
N LEU A 76 0.22 -1.69 -6.16
CA LEU A 76 -0.44 -0.60 -6.87
C LEU A 76 -1.24 0.30 -5.92
N VAL A 77 -1.99 -0.27 -4.98
CA VAL A 77 -2.69 0.50 -3.93
C VAL A 77 -1.69 1.33 -3.14
N PHE A 78 -0.56 0.76 -2.72
CA PHE A 78 0.47 1.51 -2.03
C PHE A 78 0.96 2.72 -2.82
N LEU A 79 1.30 2.50 -4.10
CA LEU A 79 1.74 3.57 -5.00
C LEU A 79 0.66 4.65 -5.15
N PHE A 80 -0.61 4.26 -5.27
CA PHE A 80 -1.72 5.19 -5.39
C PHE A 80 -1.87 6.05 -4.14
N LEU A 81 -1.81 5.44 -2.94
CA LEU A 81 -1.90 6.18 -1.68
C LEU A 81 -0.69 7.10 -1.44
N LEU A 82 0.49 6.79 -1.98
CA LEU A 82 1.65 7.67 -1.89
C LEU A 82 1.51 8.94 -2.75
N THR A 83 0.72 8.91 -3.83
CA THR A 83 0.69 10.01 -4.80
C THR A 83 0.41 11.42 -4.21
N PRO A 84 -0.60 11.65 -3.36
CA PRO A 84 -0.83 12.98 -2.76
C PRO A 84 0.29 13.37 -1.78
N MET A 85 0.93 12.40 -1.12
CA MET A 85 2.06 12.67 -0.20
C MET A 85 3.27 13.17 -0.99
N VAL A 86 3.61 12.48 -2.08
CA VAL A 86 4.71 12.85 -2.97
C VAL A 86 4.44 14.22 -3.60
N GLN A 87 3.23 14.46 -4.10
CA GLN A 87 2.82 15.76 -4.64
C GLN A 87 3.02 16.89 -3.63
N LYS A 88 2.66 16.66 -2.36
CA LYS A 88 2.85 17.67 -1.30
C LYS A 88 4.31 17.92 -1.01
N LEU A 89 5.14 16.87 -0.94
CA LEU A 89 6.59 17.00 -0.75
C LEU A 89 7.25 17.86 -1.83
N PHE A 90 6.75 17.83 -3.07
CA PHE A 90 7.27 18.67 -4.16
C PHE A 90 6.69 20.09 -4.20
N THR A 91 5.50 20.31 -3.65
CA THR A 91 4.81 21.61 -3.76
C THR A 91 4.91 22.48 -2.52
N LEU A 92 5.23 21.89 -1.36
CA LEU A 92 5.40 22.62 -0.12
C LEU A 92 6.89 22.67 0.27
N PRO A 93 7.38 23.83 0.72
CA PRO A 93 8.70 23.94 1.33
C PRO A 93 8.81 22.97 2.51
N LEU A 94 10.00 22.37 2.70
CA LEU A 94 10.21 21.35 3.72
C LEU A 94 9.91 21.88 5.14
N GLU A 95 10.09 23.18 5.36
CA GLU A 95 9.85 23.91 6.60
C GLU A 95 8.36 23.96 6.98
N ARG A 96 7.46 23.76 6.01
CA ARG A 96 6.00 23.70 6.25
C ARG A 96 5.57 22.33 6.77
N PHE A 97 6.38 21.29 6.62
CA PHE A 97 6.03 19.97 7.15
C PHE A 97 6.22 19.92 8.65
N ASN A 98 5.12 19.62 9.35
CA ASN A 98 5.21 19.35 10.77
C ASN A 98 5.77 17.93 10.97
N TYR A 99 6.95 17.83 11.58
CA TYR A 99 7.60 16.55 11.91
C TYR A 99 6.67 15.58 12.64
N ARG A 100 5.82 16.06 13.55
CA ARG A 100 4.94 15.21 14.37
C ARG A 100 3.67 14.78 13.65
N TRP A 101 3.06 15.69 12.90
CA TRP A 101 1.71 15.49 12.33
C TRP A 101 1.70 15.03 10.88
N PHE A 102 2.77 15.31 10.14
CA PHE A 102 2.95 14.82 8.78
C PHE A 102 4.00 13.71 8.72
N LEU A 103 5.25 14.02 9.11
CA LEU A 103 6.39 13.15 8.82
C LEU A 103 6.30 11.82 9.58
N LEU A 104 5.99 11.84 10.87
CA LEU A 104 5.92 10.62 11.67
C LEU A 104 4.79 9.67 11.21
N PRO A 105 3.54 10.11 11.00
CA PRO A 105 2.51 9.29 10.40
C PRO A 105 2.84 8.82 8.98
N ALA A 106 3.45 9.68 8.15
CA ALA A 106 3.87 9.35 6.80
C ALA A 106 4.90 8.20 6.77
N ILE A 107 5.96 8.32 7.57
CA ILE A 107 6.99 7.28 7.70
C ILE A 107 6.38 6.00 8.26
N ALA A 108 5.56 6.09 9.31
CA ALA A 108 4.91 4.93 9.90
C ALA A 108 4.01 4.20 8.88
N PHE A 109 3.20 4.93 8.12
CA PHE A 109 2.41 4.38 7.01
C PHE A 109 3.30 3.65 6.00
N THR A 110 4.36 4.32 5.52
CA THR A 110 5.28 3.77 4.52
C THR A 110 5.93 2.48 5.01
N LEU A 111 6.49 2.47 6.23
CA LEU A 111 7.18 1.30 6.78
C LEU A 111 6.21 0.14 7.06
N LEU A 112 5.04 0.41 7.64
CA LEU A 112 4.05 -0.64 7.92
C LEU A 112 3.53 -1.27 6.62
N TYR A 113 3.27 -0.46 5.60
CA TYR A 113 2.77 -0.96 4.32
C TYR A 113 3.84 -1.77 3.58
N LEU A 114 5.10 -1.29 3.55
CA LEU A 114 6.22 -2.04 2.99
C LEU A 114 6.45 -3.36 3.73
N ALA A 115 6.38 -3.37 5.06
CA ALA A 115 6.47 -4.59 5.86
C ALA A 115 5.34 -5.57 5.50
N SER A 116 4.11 -5.09 5.34
CA SER A 116 2.97 -5.90 4.87
C SER A 116 3.27 -6.57 3.51
N LEU A 117 3.80 -5.81 2.54
CA LEU A 117 4.15 -6.34 1.22
C LEU A 117 5.27 -7.38 1.30
N PHE A 118 6.28 -7.12 2.12
CA PHE A 118 7.39 -8.05 2.35
C PHE A 118 6.91 -9.38 2.95
N PHE A 119 6.08 -9.34 4.00
CA PHE A 119 5.50 -10.55 4.57
C PHE A 119 4.58 -11.29 3.59
N LEU A 120 3.86 -10.55 2.74
CA LEU A 120 3.04 -11.16 1.69
C LEU A 120 3.91 -11.90 0.66
N LEU A 121 5.05 -11.32 0.27
CA LEU A 121 6.00 -11.94 -0.65
C LEU A 121 6.63 -13.21 -0.04
N GLN A 122 7.07 -13.15 1.22
CA GLN A 122 7.61 -14.33 1.92
C GLN A 122 6.60 -15.48 2.00
N GLN A 123 5.33 -15.19 2.28
CA GLN A 123 4.27 -16.20 2.28
C GLN A 123 4.05 -16.86 0.91
N GLN A 124 4.35 -16.16 -0.19
CA GLN A 124 4.28 -16.75 -1.53
C GLN A 124 5.43 -17.71 -1.78
N GLN A 125 6.64 -17.33 -1.40
CA GLN A 125 7.84 -18.16 -1.57
C GLN A 125 7.73 -19.46 -0.77
N ARG A 126 7.26 -19.41 0.49
CA ARG A 126 7.09 -20.60 1.34
C ARG A 126 6.00 -21.57 0.86
N ALA A 127 5.10 -21.12 -0.01
CA ALA A 127 3.99 -21.92 -0.50
C ALA A 127 4.16 -22.40 -1.95
N LYS A 128 5.30 -22.10 -2.57
CA LYS A 128 5.71 -22.68 -3.84
C LYS A 128 6.61 -23.88 -3.46
N PRO A 129 6.30 -25.11 -3.88
CA PRO A 129 7.15 -26.26 -3.56
C PRO A 129 8.56 -25.96 -4.06
N THR A 130 9.53 -26.26 -3.23
CA THR A 130 10.93 -25.99 -3.55
C THR A 130 11.30 -26.88 -4.73
N ASN A 131 12.12 -26.44 -5.68
CA ASN A 131 12.50 -27.26 -6.83
C ASN A 131 13.03 -28.66 -6.42
N ALA A 132 13.64 -28.76 -5.23
CA ALA A 132 14.07 -30.03 -4.62
C ALA A 132 12.90 -31.01 -4.32
N GLU A 133 11.72 -30.53 -3.91
CA GLU A 133 10.55 -31.36 -3.63
C GLU A 133 9.86 -31.83 -4.91
N MET A 134 9.89 -31.02 -5.98
CA MET A 134 9.38 -31.41 -7.29
C MET A 134 10.29 -32.45 -7.96
N ILE A 135 11.61 -32.28 -7.87
CA ILE A 135 12.57 -33.28 -8.36
C ILE A 135 12.45 -34.59 -7.56
N ALA A 136 12.28 -34.51 -6.23
CA ALA A 136 12.04 -35.71 -5.41
C ALA A 136 10.75 -36.44 -5.80
N ALA A 137 9.66 -35.71 -6.04
CA ALA A 137 8.39 -36.30 -6.48
C ALA A 137 8.48 -36.96 -7.87
N ASP A 138 9.24 -36.39 -8.80
CA ASP A 138 9.47 -36.96 -10.13
C ASP A 138 10.40 -38.19 -10.09
N THR A 139 11.38 -38.21 -9.17
CA THR A 139 12.25 -39.40 -8.99
C THR A 139 11.53 -40.58 -8.34
N VAL A 140 10.51 -40.34 -7.51
CA VAL A 140 9.70 -41.41 -6.88
C VAL A 140 8.65 -41.97 -7.85
N ASN A 141 8.16 -41.16 -8.79
CA ASN A 141 7.17 -41.58 -9.79
C ASN A 141 7.77 -42.01 -11.14
N SER A 142 9.09 -41.97 -11.30
CA SER A 142 9.75 -42.57 -12.47
C SER A 142 9.66 -44.09 -12.36
N PRO A 143 8.94 -44.80 -13.26
CA PRO A 143 8.93 -46.25 -13.25
C PRO A 143 10.37 -46.71 -13.47
N GLN A 144 10.91 -47.48 -12.51
CA GLN A 144 12.10 -48.28 -12.80
C GLN A 144 11.76 -49.18 -13.98
N GLY A 145 12.58 -49.10 -15.02
CA GLY A 145 12.24 -49.51 -16.38
C GLY A 145 11.90 -50.98 -16.59
N GLY A 146 11.50 -51.25 -17.83
CA GLY A 146 11.23 -52.57 -18.40
C GLY A 146 10.59 -52.43 -19.76
#